data_AF-A0A6N7PS85-F1
#
_entry.id   AF-A0A6N7PS85-F1
#
_cell.length_a   1.000
_cell.length_b   1.000
_cell.length_c   1.000
_cell.angle_alpha   90.00
_cell.angle_beta   90.00
_cell.angle_gamma   90.00
#
_symmetry.space_group_name_H-M   'P 1'
#
loop_
_entity.id
_entity.type
_entity.pdbx_description
1 polymer ?
#
loop_
_entity_poly.entity_id
_entity_poly.type
_entity_poly.pdbx_seq_one_letter_code
_entity_poly.pdbx_strand_id
1 'polypeptide(L)'
;MRHRVSTALSLVVSLSLVACEKSGGEGGAPPASSASPGAAASAVPPGKTADVAPSAAAPSASALAPAEPPGLVGTWEGRYDAKKGEVEMPPKVKDKVRTKDDGKASVGPGTLTITIGTDGELKGKTEGALGAAGLSGKVEGDDVRATFFPEDALSKNAMFGIVQGKRKDDKIVGRIRVASGDASVVREAEIELKKKD
;
A
#
# COMPACT_ATOMS: atom_id res chain seq x y z
N MET A 1 34.35 -23.23 -19.86
CA MET A 1 34.44 -21.99 -20.65
C MET A 1 33.97 -20.84 -19.78
N ARG A 2 34.85 -19.87 -19.52
CA ARG A 2 34.63 -18.76 -18.60
C ARG A 2 34.21 -17.54 -19.41
N HIS A 3 32.99 -17.05 -19.26
CA HIS A 3 32.58 -15.76 -19.82
C HIS A 3 32.80 -14.66 -18.78
N ARG A 4 33.86 -13.87 -18.98
CA ARG A 4 34.01 -12.55 -18.38
C ARG A 4 33.25 -11.56 -19.26
N VAL A 5 32.21 -10.92 -18.75
CA VAL A 5 31.63 -9.72 -19.38
C VAL A 5 31.96 -8.55 -18.46
N SER A 6 32.96 -7.79 -18.92
CA SER A 6 33.31 -6.48 -18.42
C SER A 6 32.46 -5.47 -19.19
N THR A 7 31.70 -4.62 -18.53
CA THR A 7 31.10 -3.45 -19.19
C THR A 7 31.17 -2.26 -18.26
N ALA A 8 31.78 -1.23 -18.82
CA ALA A 8 32.29 -0.05 -18.18
C ALA A 8 31.20 1.00 -17.94
N LEU A 9 31.39 1.75 -16.85
CA LEU A 9 31.44 3.21 -16.79
C LEU A 9 30.56 4.00 -17.78
N SER A 10 29.56 4.70 -17.25
CA SER A 10 29.23 6.04 -17.74
C SER A 10 28.80 6.95 -16.60
N LEU A 11 29.56 8.03 -16.50
CA LEU A 11 29.44 9.15 -15.59
C LEU A 11 28.87 10.30 -16.40
N VAL A 12 27.69 10.83 -16.06
CA VAL A 12 27.24 12.13 -16.54
C VAL A 12 26.49 12.89 -15.45
N VAL A 13 27.08 14.03 -15.13
CA VAL A 13 26.67 15.17 -14.31
C VAL A 13 25.43 15.86 -14.88
N SER A 14 24.55 16.39 -14.02
CA SER A 14 23.86 17.67 -14.29
C SER A 14 23.22 18.27 -13.03
N LEU A 15 23.81 19.40 -12.64
CA LEU A 15 23.41 20.38 -11.65
C LEU A 15 22.19 21.17 -12.16
N SER A 16 21.15 21.38 -11.35
CA SER A 16 20.20 22.47 -11.54
C SER A 16 19.51 22.84 -10.23
N LEU A 17 20.00 23.94 -9.65
CA LEU A 17 19.33 24.75 -8.64
C LEU A 17 18.07 25.38 -9.25
N VAL A 18 16.91 25.17 -8.64
CA VAL A 18 15.78 26.10 -8.76
C VAL A 18 15.22 26.32 -7.36
N ALA A 19 15.70 27.39 -6.73
CA ALA A 19 15.03 28.01 -5.60
C ALA A 19 13.82 28.77 -6.16
N CYS A 20 12.62 28.31 -5.83
CA CYS A 20 11.40 29.10 -5.98
C CYS A 20 10.88 29.44 -4.59
N GLU A 21 11.05 30.72 -4.27
CA GLU A 21 10.37 31.46 -3.21
C GLU A 21 8.83 31.41 -3.37
N LYS A 22 8.16 31.74 -2.25
CA LYS A 22 6.82 32.34 -2.14
C LYS A 22 5.69 31.40 -1.73
N SER A 23 5.29 31.46 -0.46
CA SER A 23 4.21 32.37 -0.05
C SER A 23 4.05 32.35 1.47
N GLY A 24 4.11 33.52 2.11
CA GLY A 24 3.71 33.70 3.50
C GLY A 24 2.19 33.57 3.61
N GLY A 25 1.74 32.71 4.53
CA GLY A 25 0.34 32.62 4.92
C GLY A 25 0.08 33.49 6.14
N GLU A 26 -0.54 34.64 5.92
CA GLU A 26 -1.20 35.43 6.97
C GLU A 26 -2.44 34.70 7.48
N GLY A 27 -2.62 34.74 8.80
CA GLY A 27 -3.64 34.02 9.53
C GLY A 27 -5.07 34.45 9.20
N GLY A 28 -5.95 33.46 9.09
CA GLY A 28 -7.40 33.59 9.20
C GLY A 28 -7.88 32.73 10.37
N ALA A 29 -8.44 33.39 11.39
CA ALA A 29 -9.03 32.78 12.58
C ALA A 29 -10.14 31.75 12.26
N PRO A 30 -10.38 30.75 13.12
CA PRO A 30 -11.48 29.81 12.96
C PRO A 30 -12.83 30.50 13.21
N PRO A 31 -13.86 30.30 12.35
CA PRO A 31 -15.22 30.64 12.72
C PRO A 31 -15.74 29.66 13.78
N ALA A 32 -16.33 30.25 14.80
CA ALA A 32 -16.94 29.57 15.94
C ALA A 32 -18.14 28.70 15.56
N SER A 33 -18.35 27.69 16.40
CA SER A 33 -19.54 26.87 16.61
C SER A 33 -20.83 27.36 15.97
N SER A 34 -21.47 26.48 15.20
CA SER A 34 -22.92 26.47 15.04
C SER A 34 -23.48 25.14 15.48
N ALA A 35 -24.46 25.25 16.37
CA ALA A 35 -25.08 24.20 17.15
C ALA A 35 -25.80 23.14 16.30
N SER A 36 -25.80 21.91 16.80
CA SER A 36 -26.71 20.85 16.38
C SER A 36 -28.13 21.10 16.90
N PRO A 37 -29.16 20.96 16.05
CA PRO A 37 -30.49 20.57 16.50
C PRO A 37 -30.91 19.24 15.88
N GLY A 38 -31.63 18.43 16.67
CA GLY A 38 -32.57 17.45 16.12
C GLY A 38 -32.33 16.02 16.55
N ALA A 39 -32.75 15.71 17.76
CA ALA A 39 -33.17 14.35 18.11
C ALA A 39 -34.32 13.92 17.20
N ALA A 40 -34.15 12.81 16.48
CA ALA A 40 -35.25 12.08 15.86
C ALA A 40 -35.19 10.62 16.36
N ALA A 41 -36.04 10.34 17.34
CA ALA A 41 -36.34 8.99 17.78
C ALA A 41 -36.96 8.22 16.61
N SER A 42 -36.32 7.13 16.18
CA SER A 42 -36.97 6.13 15.33
C SER A 42 -37.46 4.99 16.21
N ALA A 43 -38.78 4.81 16.18
CA ALA A 43 -39.52 3.80 16.90
C ALA A 43 -39.09 2.38 16.50
N VAL A 44 -38.97 1.52 17.50
CA VAL A 44 -38.75 0.08 17.35
C VAL A 44 -40.10 -0.60 17.07
N PRO A 45 -40.28 -1.36 15.97
CA PRO A 45 -41.45 -2.20 15.81
C PRO A 45 -41.36 -3.43 16.73
N PRO A 46 -42.41 -3.79 17.46
CA PRO A 46 -42.46 -5.05 18.18
C PRO A 46 -42.90 -6.19 17.25
N GLY A 47 -42.21 -7.33 17.35
CA GLY A 47 -42.80 -8.63 17.03
C GLY A 47 -42.18 -9.38 15.86
N LYS A 48 -41.30 -10.34 16.18
CA LYS A 48 -41.52 -11.76 15.89
C LYS A 48 -40.48 -12.59 16.64
N THR A 49 -40.95 -13.31 17.67
CA THR A 49 -40.23 -14.42 18.28
C THR A 49 -40.10 -15.52 17.23
N ALA A 50 -38.91 -15.66 16.67
CA ALA A 50 -38.54 -16.82 15.87
C ALA A 50 -37.83 -17.84 16.78
N ASP A 51 -38.42 -19.02 16.77
CA ASP A 51 -37.99 -20.30 17.30
C ASP A 51 -36.45 -20.47 17.37
N VAL A 52 -35.95 -20.74 18.58
CA VAL A 52 -34.55 -21.08 18.84
C VAL A 52 -34.33 -22.54 18.43
N ALA A 53 -33.82 -22.75 17.22
CA ALA A 53 -33.33 -24.05 16.79
C ALA A 53 -32.06 -24.45 17.60
N PRO A 54 -31.91 -25.72 17.99
CA PRO A 54 -30.81 -26.18 18.82
C PRO A 54 -29.45 -25.98 18.14
N SER A 55 -28.54 -25.41 18.92
CA SER A 55 -27.12 -25.17 18.62
C SER A 55 -26.44 -26.46 18.19
N ALA A 56 -26.17 -26.58 16.88
CA ALA A 56 -25.25 -27.59 16.36
C ALA A 56 -23.83 -27.20 16.81
N ALA A 57 -23.19 -28.11 17.56
CA ALA A 57 -21.83 -27.98 18.03
C ALA A 57 -20.89 -27.62 16.87
N ALA A 58 -20.27 -26.43 16.96
CA ALA A 58 -19.23 -26.03 16.04
C ALA A 58 -18.04 -26.98 16.20
N PRO A 59 -17.46 -27.53 15.12
CA PRO A 59 -16.26 -28.33 15.22
C PRO A 59 -15.14 -27.49 15.82
N SER A 60 -14.60 -27.93 16.97
CA SER A 60 -13.36 -27.41 17.53
C SER A 60 -12.23 -27.66 16.53
N ALA A 61 -12.00 -26.70 15.64
CA ALA A 61 -10.79 -26.62 14.87
C ALA A 61 -9.66 -26.31 15.86
N SER A 62 -8.92 -27.34 16.26
CA SER A 62 -7.59 -27.18 16.86
C SER A 62 -6.76 -26.35 15.88
N ALA A 63 -6.68 -25.04 16.15
CA ALA A 63 -5.76 -24.15 15.47
C ALA A 63 -4.34 -24.65 15.80
N LEU A 64 -3.72 -25.35 14.86
CA LEU A 64 -2.28 -25.55 14.89
C LEU A 64 -1.64 -24.18 15.02
N ALA A 65 -0.74 -24.03 16.00
CA ALA A 65 0.05 -22.83 16.16
C ALA A 65 0.69 -22.47 14.80
N PRO A 66 0.57 -21.22 14.32
CA PRO A 66 1.23 -20.79 13.10
C PRO A 66 2.72 -21.13 13.19
N ALA A 67 3.22 -21.92 12.24
CA ALA A 67 4.65 -22.19 12.16
C ALA A 67 5.38 -20.85 11.99
N GLU A 68 6.35 -20.58 12.87
CA GLU A 68 7.20 -19.38 12.76
C GLU A 68 7.77 -19.32 11.34
N PRO A 69 7.67 -18.18 10.62
CA PRO A 69 8.20 -18.07 9.26
C PRO A 69 9.73 -18.15 9.33
N PRO A 70 10.34 -19.28 8.95
CA PRO A 70 11.74 -19.52 9.27
C PRO A 70 12.62 -18.62 8.39
N GLY A 71 13.26 -17.62 9.00
CA GLY A 71 14.31 -16.79 8.36
C GLY A 71 13.86 -15.49 7.70
N LEU A 72 12.58 -15.11 7.80
CA LEU A 72 12.08 -13.82 7.31
C LEU A 72 12.09 -12.72 8.38
N VAL A 73 12.26 -13.08 9.66
CA VAL A 73 12.31 -12.12 10.77
C VAL A 73 13.46 -11.13 10.60
N GLY A 74 13.15 -9.85 10.78
CA GLY A 74 14.10 -8.74 10.69
C GLY A 74 13.61 -7.59 9.82
N THR A 75 14.50 -6.64 9.58
CA THR A 75 14.23 -5.47 8.73
C THR A 75 14.71 -5.76 7.31
N TRP A 76 13.90 -5.38 6.34
CA TRP A 76 14.17 -5.50 4.91
C TRP A 76 14.00 -4.15 4.25
N GLU A 77 14.90 -3.82 3.34
CA GLU A 77 14.92 -2.56 2.61
C GLU A 77 15.05 -2.84 1.12
N GLY A 78 14.36 -2.05 0.32
CA GLY A 78 14.50 -2.10 -1.12
C GLY A 78 14.01 -0.83 -1.79
N ARG A 79 14.23 -0.78 -3.11
CA ARG A 79 13.78 0.31 -3.96
C ARG A 79 12.75 -0.21 -4.95
N TYR A 80 11.91 0.70 -5.39
CA TYR A 80 10.92 0.43 -6.42
C TYR A 80 10.89 1.57 -7.42
N ASP A 81 10.43 1.28 -8.62
CA ASP A 81 10.12 2.28 -9.63
C ASP A 81 8.64 2.12 -10.01
N ALA A 82 7.84 3.11 -9.62
CA ALA A 82 6.40 3.10 -9.85
C ALA A 82 6.11 3.53 -11.28
N LYS A 83 5.33 2.72 -11.99
CA LYS A 83 4.86 2.96 -13.35
C LYS A 83 3.34 2.92 -13.42
N LYS A 84 2.78 3.35 -14.55
CA LYS A 84 1.35 3.22 -14.83
C LYS A 84 0.94 1.74 -14.81
N GLY A 85 -0.04 1.40 -13.99
CA GLY A 85 -0.59 0.06 -13.90
C GLY A 85 -1.60 -0.19 -15.02
N GLU A 86 -1.59 -1.40 -15.57
CA GLU A 86 -2.58 -1.83 -16.56
C GLU A 86 -3.85 -2.31 -15.84
N VAL A 87 -5.01 -1.91 -16.37
CA VAL A 87 -6.32 -2.38 -15.92
C VAL A 87 -6.98 -3.06 -17.10
N GLU A 88 -7.06 -4.39 -17.04
CA GLU A 88 -7.78 -5.15 -18.04
C GLU A 88 -9.27 -4.86 -17.90
N MET A 89 -9.85 -4.28 -18.94
CA MET A 89 -11.28 -4.00 -19.00
C MET A 89 -11.98 -5.05 -19.86
N PRO A 90 -13.16 -5.52 -19.45
CA PRO A 90 -13.97 -6.41 -20.29
C PRO A 90 -14.24 -5.76 -21.66
N PRO A 91 -14.30 -6.57 -22.73
CA PRO A 91 -14.59 -6.05 -24.05
C PRO A 91 -15.94 -5.30 -24.03
N LYS A 92 -15.96 -4.11 -24.65
CA LYS A 92 -17.10 -3.15 -24.76
C LYS A 92 -17.26 -2.13 -23.63
N VAL A 93 -16.48 -2.17 -22.55
CA VAL A 93 -16.52 -1.13 -21.52
C VAL A 93 -15.45 -0.07 -21.78
N LYS A 94 -15.86 1.19 -21.93
CA LYS A 94 -14.94 2.34 -22.09
C LYS A 94 -14.88 3.14 -20.80
N ASP A 95 -13.75 3.10 -20.10
CA ASP A 95 -13.50 3.96 -18.92
C ASP A 95 -12.86 5.28 -19.36
N LYS A 96 -13.70 6.29 -19.58
CA LYS A 96 -13.24 7.63 -20.00
C LYS A 96 -12.37 8.32 -18.94
N VAL A 97 -12.50 7.93 -17.67
CA VAL A 97 -11.79 8.56 -16.56
C VAL A 97 -10.35 8.05 -16.56
N ARG A 98 -10.14 6.73 -16.65
CA ARG A 98 -8.79 6.14 -16.71
C ARG A 98 -8.01 6.49 -17.98
N THR A 99 -8.69 6.71 -19.11
CA THR A 99 -8.01 7.19 -20.33
C THR A 99 -7.45 8.60 -20.21
N LYS A 100 -7.87 9.39 -19.22
CA LYS A 100 -7.30 10.73 -18.96
C LYS A 100 -6.04 10.68 -18.09
N ASP A 101 -5.67 9.53 -17.56
CA ASP A 101 -4.41 9.39 -16.84
C ASP A 101 -3.23 9.49 -17.81
N ASP A 102 -2.56 10.65 -17.82
CA ASP A 102 -1.36 10.91 -18.61
C ASP A 102 -0.15 10.04 -18.19
N GLY A 103 -0.27 9.27 -17.10
CA GLY A 103 0.79 8.38 -16.61
C GLY A 103 1.98 9.12 -16.02
N LYS A 104 1.84 10.42 -15.70
CA LYS A 104 2.90 11.24 -15.11
C LYS A 104 2.77 11.41 -13.59
N ALA A 105 1.54 11.38 -13.08
CA ALA A 105 1.30 11.50 -11.65
C ALA A 105 1.77 10.23 -10.92
N SER A 106 2.44 10.38 -9.78
CA SER A 106 2.87 9.26 -8.92
C SER A 106 3.66 8.16 -9.66
N VAL A 107 4.53 8.56 -10.58
CA VAL A 107 5.45 7.70 -11.32
C VAL A 107 6.88 8.09 -10.95
N GLY A 108 7.74 7.10 -10.79
CA GLY A 108 9.15 7.29 -10.48
C GLY A 108 9.64 6.47 -9.27
N PRO A 109 10.86 6.76 -8.81
CA PRO A 109 11.52 5.94 -7.80
C PRO A 109 10.95 6.17 -6.41
N GLY A 110 11.07 5.14 -5.58
CA GLY A 110 10.85 5.22 -4.14
C GLY A 110 11.57 4.14 -3.37
N THR A 111 11.49 4.24 -2.04
CA THR A 111 12.12 3.33 -1.09
C THR A 111 11.06 2.70 -0.23
N LEU A 112 11.22 1.40 0.06
CA LEU A 112 10.35 0.63 0.91
C LEU A 112 11.18 -0.04 2.01
N THR A 113 10.80 0.19 3.26
CA THR A 113 11.36 -0.50 4.42
C THR A 113 10.24 -1.28 5.10
N ILE A 114 10.46 -2.57 5.35
CA ILE A 114 9.53 -3.41 6.12
C ILE A 114 10.28 -4.09 7.27
N THR A 115 9.58 -4.36 8.35
CA THR A 115 10.03 -5.13 9.50
C THR A 115 9.04 -6.27 9.70
N ILE A 116 9.57 -7.48 9.74
CA ILE A 116 8.80 -8.70 9.96
C ILE A 116 9.09 -9.19 11.38
N GLY A 117 8.04 -9.25 12.21
CA GLY A 117 8.07 -9.78 13.57
C GLY A 117 8.18 -11.30 13.63
N THR A 118 8.47 -11.84 14.81
CA THR A 118 8.55 -13.29 15.06
C THR A 118 7.21 -14.00 14.88
N ASP A 119 6.13 -13.29 15.17
CA ASP A 119 4.73 -13.65 14.97
C ASP A 119 4.27 -13.57 13.50
N GLY A 120 5.15 -13.16 12.58
CA GLY A 120 4.83 -12.98 11.17
C GLY A 120 4.06 -11.69 10.87
N GLU A 121 3.88 -10.78 11.85
CA GLU A 121 3.35 -9.44 11.56
C GLU A 121 4.35 -8.64 10.73
N LEU A 122 3.85 -8.00 9.68
CA LEU A 122 4.61 -7.11 8.83
C LEU A 122 4.18 -5.67 9.10
N LYS A 123 5.15 -4.82 9.45
CA LYS A 123 4.99 -3.37 9.49
C LYS A 123 6.00 -2.73 8.55
N GLY A 124 5.61 -1.70 7.84
CA GLY A 124 6.53 -1.04 6.92
C GLY A 124 6.19 0.41 6.67
N LYS A 125 7.11 1.07 5.98
CA LYS A 125 6.98 2.45 5.53
C LYS A 125 7.56 2.57 4.13
N THR A 126 6.97 3.44 3.33
CA THR A 126 7.45 3.80 2.00
C THR A 126 7.55 5.30 1.86
N GLU A 127 8.48 5.74 1.04
CA GLU A 127 8.67 7.13 0.63
C GLU A 127 8.99 7.19 -0.88
N GLY A 128 8.71 8.31 -1.54
CA GLY A 128 9.04 8.52 -2.95
C GLY A 128 7.82 8.83 -3.82
N ALA A 129 7.83 8.36 -5.07
CA ALA A 129 6.82 8.72 -6.07
C ALA A 129 5.38 8.30 -5.72
N LEU A 130 5.19 7.22 -4.96
CA LEU A 130 3.86 6.80 -4.49
C LEU A 130 3.38 7.59 -3.26
N GLY A 131 4.18 8.51 -2.75
CA GLY A 131 3.94 9.24 -1.51
C GLY A 131 4.42 8.49 -0.26
N ALA A 132 4.35 9.18 0.88
CA ALA A 132 4.64 8.60 2.17
C ALA A 132 3.45 7.73 2.62
N ALA A 133 3.72 6.48 2.99
CA ALA A 133 2.68 5.51 3.34
C ALA A 133 3.17 4.50 4.37
N GLY A 134 2.24 4.05 5.21
CA GLY A 134 2.42 2.91 6.10
C GLY A 134 2.02 1.60 5.42
N LEU A 135 2.70 0.53 5.80
CA LEU A 135 2.34 -0.84 5.42
C LEU A 135 2.01 -1.66 6.65
N SER A 136 0.94 -2.43 6.57
CA SER A 136 0.57 -3.41 7.59
C SER A 136 0.12 -4.70 6.93
N GLY A 137 0.59 -5.84 7.45
CA GLY A 137 0.39 -7.12 6.78
C GLY A 137 0.80 -8.31 7.62
N LYS A 138 0.85 -9.46 6.95
CA LYS A 138 1.34 -10.71 7.52
C LYS A 138 2.18 -11.49 6.52
N VAL A 139 3.01 -12.34 7.07
CA VAL A 139 3.83 -13.31 6.35
C VAL A 139 3.31 -14.70 6.67
N GLU A 140 3.02 -15.48 5.63
CA GLU A 140 2.54 -16.87 5.74
C GLU A 140 3.45 -17.76 4.89
N GLY A 141 4.35 -18.51 5.55
CA GLY A 141 5.39 -19.26 4.85
C GLY A 141 6.34 -18.34 4.09
N ASP A 142 6.43 -18.52 2.78
CA ASP A 142 7.22 -17.67 1.88
C ASP A 142 6.43 -16.50 1.28
N ASP A 143 5.12 -16.47 1.50
CA ASP A 143 4.22 -15.47 0.92
C ASP A 143 4.11 -14.25 1.86
N VAL A 144 4.38 -13.07 1.31
CA VAL A 144 4.35 -11.78 2.01
C VAL A 144 3.18 -10.98 1.47
N ARG A 145 2.26 -10.58 2.34
CA ARG A 145 1.13 -9.72 1.95
C ARG A 145 0.97 -8.56 2.91
N ALA A 146 0.93 -7.36 2.37
CA ALA A 146 0.67 -6.14 3.13
C ALA A 146 -0.34 -5.26 2.42
N THR A 147 -1.02 -4.44 3.20
CA THR A 147 -1.87 -3.36 2.73
C THR A 147 -1.08 -2.07 2.78
N PHE A 148 -1.24 -1.24 1.76
CA PHE A 148 -0.59 0.04 1.59
C PHE A 148 -1.59 1.15 1.93
N PHE A 149 -1.26 1.94 2.96
CA PHE A 149 -2.10 3.04 3.45
C PHE A 149 -1.31 4.34 3.45
N PRO A 150 -1.77 5.38 2.72
CA PRO A 150 -1.10 6.67 2.70
C PRO A 150 -1.14 7.30 4.09
N GLU A 151 -0.07 7.99 4.48
CA GLU A 151 -0.03 8.67 5.78
C GLU A 151 -1.06 9.81 5.86
N ASP A 152 -1.29 10.51 4.73
CA ASP A 152 -2.38 11.47 4.58
C ASP A 152 -3.40 10.96 3.55
N ALA A 153 -4.51 10.42 4.05
CA ALA A 153 -5.59 9.89 3.23
C ALA A 153 -6.37 10.96 2.46
N LEU A 154 -6.25 12.24 2.85
CA LEU A 154 -6.96 13.35 2.20
C LEU A 154 -6.11 14.03 1.12
N SER A 155 -4.84 13.66 1.00
CA SER A 155 -3.96 14.15 -0.04
C SER A 155 -4.50 13.80 -1.42
N LYS A 156 -4.38 14.72 -2.38
CA LYS A 156 -4.73 14.47 -3.79
C LYS A 156 -3.92 13.32 -4.41
N ASN A 157 -2.75 13.03 -3.85
CA ASN A 157 -1.87 11.96 -4.30
C ASN A 157 -1.93 10.73 -3.38
N ALA A 158 -2.94 10.63 -2.51
CA ALA A 158 -3.14 9.49 -1.63
C ALA A 158 -3.39 8.22 -2.46
N MET A 159 -2.52 7.23 -2.28
CA MET A 159 -2.57 5.95 -2.97
C MET A 159 -2.85 4.84 -1.97
N PHE A 160 -3.83 3.99 -2.28
CA PHE A 160 -4.21 2.83 -1.48
C PHE A 160 -4.00 1.56 -2.28
N GLY A 161 -3.61 0.48 -1.63
CA GLY A 161 -3.51 -0.79 -2.34
C GLY A 161 -2.86 -1.89 -1.55
N ILE A 162 -2.18 -2.77 -2.26
CA ILE A 162 -1.62 -4.00 -1.69
C ILE A 162 -0.20 -4.20 -2.18
N VAL A 163 0.59 -4.82 -1.32
CA VAL A 163 1.91 -5.34 -1.62
C VAL A 163 1.83 -6.84 -1.50
N GLN A 164 2.27 -7.54 -2.53
CA GLN A 164 2.36 -8.99 -2.55
C GLN A 164 3.75 -9.39 -2.97
N GLY A 165 4.40 -10.25 -2.21
CA GLY A 165 5.73 -10.74 -2.50
C GLY A 165 5.89 -12.20 -2.13
N LYS A 166 6.95 -12.79 -2.64
CA LYS A 166 7.39 -14.13 -2.27
C LYS A 166 8.88 -14.09 -1.96
N ARG A 167 9.27 -14.77 -0.90
CA ARG A 167 10.68 -15.01 -0.60
C ARG A 167 11.31 -15.83 -1.72
N LYS A 168 12.50 -15.40 -2.15
CA LYS A 168 13.40 -16.14 -3.01
C LYS A 168 14.79 -16.07 -2.39
N ASP A 169 15.22 -17.15 -1.76
CA ASP A 169 16.51 -17.22 -1.08
C ASP A 169 16.63 -16.14 0.03
N ASP A 170 17.57 -15.20 -0.14
CA ASP A 170 17.88 -14.11 0.79
C ASP A 170 17.21 -12.77 0.40
N LYS A 171 16.22 -12.80 -0.48
CA LYS A 171 15.47 -11.61 -0.92
C LYS A 171 13.96 -11.85 -0.97
N ILE A 172 13.20 -10.77 -0.87
CA ILE A 172 11.76 -10.78 -1.11
C ILE A 172 11.51 -10.11 -2.45
N VAL A 173 10.92 -10.84 -3.39
CA VAL A 173 10.54 -10.31 -4.70
C VAL A 173 9.04 -10.16 -4.74
N GLY A 174 8.56 -8.97 -5.08
CA GLY A 174 7.14 -8.69 -5.06
C GLY A 174 6.68 -7.61 -6.00
N ARG A 175 5.42 -7.24 -5.85
CA ARG A 175 4.75 -6.19 -6.59
C ARG A 175 3.94 -5.33 -5.62
N ILE A 176 4.05 -4.03 -5.78
CA ILE A 176 3.14 -3.04 -5.22
C ILE A 176 2.09 -2.73 -6.30
N ARG A 177 0.80 -2.79 -5.95
CA ARG A 177 -0.28 -2.30 -6.80
C ARG A 177 -1.15 -1.37 -5.98
N VAL A 178 -1.20 -0.11 -6.38
CA VAL A 178 -1.94 0.94 -5.69
C VAL A 178 -2.80 1.74 -6.66
N ALA A 179 -3.84 2.36 -6.13
CA ALA A 179 -4.73 3.23 -6.86
C ALA A 179 -5.06 4.47 -6.05
N SER A 180 -5.44 5.55 -6.73
CA SER A 180 -5.98 6.74 -6.08
C SER A 180 -7.31 6.44 -5.38
N GLY A 181 -7.75 7.28 -4.45
CA GLY A 181 -9.01 7.11 -3.73
C GLY A 181 -10.26 7.02 -4.63
N ASP A 182 -10.20 7.60 -5.84
CA ASP A 182 -11.24 7.54 -6.88
C ASP A 182 -10.98 6.45 -7.94
N ALA A 183 -9.91 5.66 -7.78
CA ALA A 183 -9.48 4.59 -8.68
C ALA A 183 -9.24 4.99 -10.15
N SER A 184 -9.13 6.29 -10.43
CA SER A 184 -8.82 6.84 -11.76
C SER A 184 -7.36 6.66 -12.14
N VAL A 185 -6.48 6.64 -11.15
CA VAL A 185 -5.05 6.44 -11.29
C VAL A 185 -4.68 5.10 -10.69
N VAL A 186 -3.98 4.26 -11.46
CA VAL A 186 -3.45 2.98 -10.97
C VAL A 186 -1.95 2.94 -11.23
N ARG A 187 -1.18 2.54 -10.22
CA ARG A 187 0.27 2.40 -10.29
C ARG A 187 0.70 1.02 -9.85
N GLU A 188 1.73 0.53 -10.52
CA GLU A 188 2.38 -0.74 -10.21
C GLU A 188 3.87 -0.53 -10.10
N ALA A 189 4.50 -1.24 -9.18
CA ALA A 189 5.95 -1.25 -9.04
C ALA A 189 6.41 -2.66 -8.70
N GLU A 190 7.50 -3.11 -9.32
CA GLU A 190 8.19 -4.33 -8.91
C GLU A 190 9.17 -3.98 -7.79
N ILE A 191 9.26 -4.85 -6.78
CA ILE A 191 10.12 -4.62 -5.62
C ILE A 191 11.05 -5.80 -5.41
N GLU A 192 12.29 -5.49 -5.07
CA GLU A 192 13.25 -6.44 -4.53
C GLU A 192 13.73 -5.90 -3.18
N LEU A 193 13.39 -6.59 -2.10
CA LEU A 193 13.82 -6.25 -0.76
C LEU A 193 14.95 -7.18 -0.33
N LYS A 194 15.97 -6.59 0.27
CA LYS A 194 17.09 -7.30 0.87
C LYS A 194 17.07 -7.09 2.36
N LYS A 195 17.52 -8.09 3.11
CA LYS A 195 17.65 -7.97 4.56
C LYS A 195 18.63 -6.84 4.87
N LYS A 196 18.26 -5.96 5.79
CA LYS A 196 19.11 -4.90 6.29
C LYS A 196 20.01 -5.53 7.36
N ASP A 197 21.31 -5.57 7.07
CA ASP A 197 22.34 -6.06 7.98
C ASP A 197 22.37 -5.28 9.31
#